data_AF-A0A349DUV4-F1
#
_entry.id   AF-A0A349DUV4-F1
#
_cell.length_a   1.000
_cell.length_b   1.000
_cell.length_c   1.000
_cell.angle_alpha   90.00
_cell.angle_beta   90.00
_cell.angle_gamma   90.00
#
_symmetry.space_group_name_H-M   'P 1'
#
loop_
_entity.id
_entity.type
_entity.pdbx_description
1 polymer ?
#
loop_
_entity_poly.entity_id
_entity_poly.type
_entity_poly.pdbx_seq_one_letter_code
_entity_poly.pdbx_strand_id
1 'polypeptide(L)'
;QRKQRAARVFDYADFQRIWLHVWSQEQYMFSEKEVSWLLNKPYTHQSTWQDWKKISELDIHPFEKISLFDTLHYLPYNLLYKMDIASMASALEVRVPYLDHHLVEFALNVPLQFKIQGQEQKFLMKKTLEKYLPNELIYRKKWGFPAPVGDWLQQDLAYLIDKYLNEKRLKKQGLFEPNMVQNFVNLFQQGKYYHYKRVWALIVFQMWYAHYIDPNL
;
A
#
# COMPACT_ATOMS: atom_id res chain seq x y z
N GLN A 1 21.92 3.08 2.90
CA GLN A 1 20.44 2.93 2.90
C GLN A 1 19.96 1.59 2.31
N ARG A 2 20.25 1.21 1.05
CA ARG A 2 19.73 -0.03 0.42
C ARG A 2 20.10 -1.35 1.14
N LYS A 3 21.33 -1.48 1.65
CA LYS A 3 21.80 -2.67 2.40
C LYS A 3 21.16 -2.79 3.80
N GLN A 4 21.02 -1.67 4.51
CA GLN A 4 20.31 -1.62 5.80
C GLN A 4 18.81 -1.98 5.65
N ARG A 5 18.21 -1.63 4.50
CA ARG A 5 16.84 -2.04 4.16
C ARG A 5 16.71 -3.54 3.94
N ALA A 6 17.61 -4.13 3.16
CA ALA A 6 17.61 -5.58 2.94
C ALA A 6 17.72 -6.35 4.26
N ALA A 7 18.54 -5.87 5.20
CA ALA A 7 18.65 -6.48 6.53
C ALA A 7 17.32 -6.46 7.32
N ARG A 8 16.52 -5.39 7.24
CA ARG A 8 15.22 -5.31 7.92
C ARG A 8 14.21 -6.33 7.42
N VAL A 9 14.27 -6.71 6.14
CA VAL A 9 13.41 -7.74 5.55
C VAL A 9 13.65 -9.11 6.20
N PHE A 10 14.84 -9.36 6.74
CA PHE A 10 15.20 -10.62 7.40
C PHE A 10 15.12 -10.57 8.93
N ASP A 11 14.89 -9.40 9.54
CA ASP A 11 14.65 -9.26 11.00
C ASP A 11 13.20 -9.64 11.34
N TYR A 12 12.90 -10.95 11.31
CA TYR A 12 11.58 -11.48 11.61
C TYR A 12 11.64 -12.74 12.48
N ALA A 13 10.76 -12.81 13.47
CA ALA A 13 10.78 -13.87 14.49
C ALA A 13 9.99 -15.13 14.09
N ASP A 14 8.99 -15.01 13.21
CA ASP A 14 8.10 -16.12 12.83
C ASP A 14 8.14 -16.38 11.32
N PHE A 15 8.96 -17.33 10.88
CA PHE A 15 9.13 -17.61 9.45
C PHE A 15 7.85 -18.04 8.74
N GLN A 16 6.80 -18.47 9.45
CA GLN A 16 5.53 -18.81 8.82
C GLN A 16 4.81 -17.57 8.25
N ARG A 17 5.04 -16.39 8.83
CA ARG A 17 4.46 -15.11 8.40
C ARG A 17 5.43 -14.20 7.65
N ILE A 18 6.60 -14.71 7.24
CA ILE A 18 7.66 -13.90 6.62
C ILE A 18 7.18 -13.11 5.40
N TRP A 19 6.24 -13.65 4.63
CA TRP A 19 5.66 -12.96 3.48
C TRP A 19 4.92 -11.67 3.84
N LEU A 20 4.18 -11.65 4.94
CA LEU A 20 3.48 -10.43 5.41
C LEU A 20 4.48 -9.36 5.83
N HIS A 21 5.56 -9.78 6.49
CA HIS A 21 6.65 -8.89 6.87
C HIS A 21 7.35 -8.31 5.65
N VAL A 22 7.78 -9.16 4.72
CA VAL A 22 8.42 -8.76 3.46
C VAL A 22 7.51 -7.78 2.71
N TRP A 23 6.23 -8.12 2.56
CA TRP A 23 5.27 -7.26 1.87
C TRP A 23 5.12 -5.90 2.54
N SER A 24 4.91 -5.86 3.87
CA SER A 24 4.81 -4.61 4.61
C SER A 24 6.09 -3.76 4.50
N GLN A 25 7.26 -4.37 4.67
CA GLN A 25 8.54 -3.67 4.63
C GLN A 25 8.88 -3.15 3.22
N GLU A 26 8.58 -3.90 2.16
CA GLU A 26 8.73 -3.43 0.77
C GLU A 26 7.75 -2.30 0.45
N GLN A 27 6.59 -2.27 1.11
CA GLN A 27 5.66 -1.14 1.05
C GLN A 27 6.07 0.03 1.95
N TYR A 28 7.19 -0.07 2.69
CA TYR A 28 7.67 0.91 3.67
C TYR A 28 6.73 1.13 4.87
N MET A 29 5.94 0.12 5.22
CA MET A 29 5.02 0.12 6.35
C MET A 29 5.63 -0.57 7.59
N PHE A 30 4.87 -0.64 8.68
CA PHE A 30 5.31 -1.19 9.96
C PHE A 30 5.37 -2.72 9.94
N SER A 31 6.36 -3.32 10.60
CA SER A 31 6.35 -4.77 10.90
C SER A 31 5.43 -5.07 12.09
N GLU A 32 5.07 -6.36 12.29
CA GLU A 32 4.30 -6.78 13.48
C GLU A 32 4.99 -6.36 14.79
N LYS A 33 6.32 -6.47 14.84
CA LYS A 33 7.16 -6.06 15.97
C LYS A 33 7.07 -4.55 16.21
N GLU A 34 7.17 -3.75 15.15
CA GLU A 34 7.06 -2.29 15.25
C GLU A 34 5.66 -1.85 15.70
N VAL A 35 4.60 -2.51 15.23
CA VAL A 35 3.23 -2.26 15.70
C VAL A 35 3.07 -2.64 17.18
N SER A 36 3.65 -3.77 17.60
CA SER A 36 3.61 -4.21 19.00
C SER A 36 4.25 -3.17 19.93
N TRP A 37 5.41 -2.66 19.54
CA TRP A 37 6.08 -1.58 20.27
C TRP A 37 5.32 -0.27 20.22
N LEU A 38 4.79 0.10 19.06
CA LEU A 38 3.99 1.32 18.90
C LEU A 38 2.76 1.30 19.83
N LEU A 39 2.12 0.15 20.00
CA LEU A 39 0.91 0.01 20.80
C LEU A 39 1.16 -0.44 22.25
N ASN A 40 2.42 -0.66 22.62
CA ASN A 40 2.84 -1.26 23.89
C ASN A 40 2.06 -2.54 24.28
N LYS A 41 1.72 -3.35 23.28
CA LYS A 41 1.00 -4.60 23.46
C LYS A 41 1.35 -5.58 22.35
N PRO A 42 1.36 -6.89 22.60
CA PRO A 42 1.57 -7.87 21.55
C PRO A 42 0.56 -7.67 20.42
N TYR A 43 1.05 -7.48 19.21
CA TYR A 43 0.25 -7.40 17.99
C TYR A 43 0.64 -8.53 17.05
N THR A 44 -0.37 -9.26 16.59
CA THR A 44 -0.25 -10.25 15.53
C THR A 44 -1.17 -9.81 14.40
N HIS A 45 -0.67 -9.79 13.17
CA HIS A 45 -1.47 -9.31 12.06
C HIS A 45 -2.62 -10.30 11.77
N GLN A 46 -3.84 -9.85 12.03
CA GLN A 46 -5.04 -10.51 11.52
C GLN A 46 -5.13 -10.09 10.05
N SER A 47 -4.67 -10.96 9.15
CA SER A 47 -4.30 -10.59 7.79
C SER A 47 -5.06 -11.39 6.74
N THR A 48 -4.90 -10.94 5.49
CA THR A 48 -5.25 -11.65 4.25
C THR A 48 -4.43 -12.93 4.04
N TRP A 49 -3.67 -13.40 5.04
CA TRP A 49 -2.83 -14.59 4.93
C TRP A 49 -3.63 -15.85 4.62
N GLN A 50 -4.81 -16.01 5.21
CA GLN A 50 -5.65 -17.17 4.92
C GLN A 50 -6.10 -17.19 3.45
N ASP A 51 -6.39 -16.02 2.89
CA ASP A 51 -6.78 -15.89 1.48
C ASP A 51 -5.58 -16.12 0.55
N TRP A 52 -4.41 -15.57 0.91
CA TRP A 52 -3.17 -15.91 0.20
C TRP A 52 -2.87 -17.40 0.26
N LYS A 53 -3.03 -18.06 1.42
CA LYS A 53 -2.79 -19.49 1.58
C LYS A 53 -3.64 -20.31 0.60
N LYS A 54 -4.95 -20.03 0.53
CA LYS A 54 -5.86 -20.67 -0.44
C LYS A 54 -5.38 -20.50 -1.87
N ILE A 55 -4.98 -19.28 -2.25
CA ILE A 55 -4.48 -18.99 -3.61
C ILE A 55 -3.12 -19.66 -3.87
N SER A 56 -2.27 -19.73 -2.84
CA SER A 56 -0.93 -20.31 -2.94
C SER A 56 -0.94 -21.81 -3.20
N GLU A 57 -2.01 -22.48 -2.79
CA GLU A 57 -2.24 -23.92 -2.99
C GLU A 57 -2.78 -24.26 -4.39
N LEU A 58 -3.24 -23.27 -5.17
CA LEU A 58 -3.72 -23.51 -6.54
C LEU A 58 -2.59 -23.97 -7.47
N ASP A 59 -2.88 -24.90 -8.37
CA ASP A 59 -1.95 -25.34 -9.41
C ASP A 59 -1.96 -24.40 -10.63
N ILE A 60 -1.52 -23.16 -10.40
CA ILE A 60 -1.40 -22.12 -11.42
C ILE A 60 -0.04 -21.42 -11.28
N HIS A 61 0.37 -20.71 -12.33
CA HIS A 61 1.64 -20.01 -12.33
C HIS A 61 1.73 -18.95 -11.20
N PRO A 62 2.90 -18.75 -10.54
CA PRO A 62 3.05 -17.79 -9.44
C PRO A 62 2.59 -16.35 -9.74
N PHE A 63 2.79 -15.87 -10.97
CA PHE A 63 2.26 -14.56 -11.38
C PHE A 63 0.73 -14.50 -11.41
N GLU A 64 0.05 -15.59 -11.77
CA GLU A 64 -1.41 -15.66 -11.73
C GLU A 64 -1.92 -15.65 -10.28
N LYS A 65 -1.20 -16.31 -9.36
CA LYS A 65 -1.50 -16.25 -7.91
C LYS A 65 -1.47 -14.82 -7.38
N ILE A 66 -0.42 -14.07 -7.72
CA ILE A 66 -0.29 -12.67 -7.33
C ILE A 66 -1.39 -11.82 -7.96
N SER A 67 -1.65 -12.00 -9.27
CA SER A 67 -2.71 -11.28 -9.98
C SER A 67 -4.09 -11.51 -9.36
N LEU A 68 -4.40 -12.76 -8.99
CA LEU A 68 -5.65 -13.13 -8.34
C LEU A 68 -5.75 -12.50 -6.95
N PHE A 69 -4.69 -12.57 -6.15
CA PHE A 69 -4.65 -11.93 -4.85
C PHE A 69 -4.85 -10.41 -4.92
N ASP A 70 -4.18 -9.74 -5.88
CA ASP A 70 -4.34 -8.31 -6.11
C ASP A 70 -5.77 -7.96 -6.55
N THR A 71 -6.41 -8.82 -7.36
CA THR A 71 -7.81 -8.63 -7.80
C THR A 71 -8.78 -8.69 -6.61
N LEU A 72 -8.52 -9.56 -5.63
CA LEU A 72 -9.38 -9.73 -4.45
C LEU A 72 -9.09 -8.71 -3.34
N HIS A 73 -7.87 -8.17 -3.27
CA HIS A 73 -7.47 -7.30 -2.16
C HIS A 73 -7.03 -5.91 -2.59
N TYR A 74 -6.00 -5.80 -3.43
CA TYR A 74 -5.44 -4.50 -3.81
C TYR A 74 -6.41 -3.67 -4.64
N LEU A 75 -7.12 -4.29 -5.57
CA LEU A 75 -8.08 -3.61 -6.43
C LEU A 75 -9.24 -2.99 -5.62
N PRO A 76 -10.06 -3.76 -4.86
CA PRO A 76 -11.19 -3.19 -4.11
C PRO A 76 -10.75 -2.30 -2.95
N TYR A 77 -9.75 -2.72 -2.15
CA TYR A 77 -9.39 -2.06 -0.89
C TYR A 77 -8.24 -1.06 -1.02
N ASN A 78 -7.72 -0.81 -2.22
CA ASN A 78 -6.73 0.26 -2.45
C ASN A 78 -7.09 1.18 -3.61
N LEU A 79 -7.48 0.64 -4.76
CA LEU A 79 -7.70 1.43 -5.96
C LEU A 79 -9.14 1.96 -6.05
N LEU A 80 -10.12 1.05 -6.01
CA LEU A 80 -11.52 1.37 -6.31
C LEU A 80 -12.14 2.28 -5.25
N TYR A 81 -11.95 1.96 -3.97
CA TYR A 81 -12.58 2.74 -2.90
C TYR A 81 -12.14 4.22 -2.89
N LYS A 82 -10.87 4.51 -3.22
CA LYS A 82 -10.35 5.89 -3.23
C LYS A 82 -10.95 6.70 -4.35
N MET A 83 -11.03 6.09 -5.53
CA MET A 83 -11.64 6.69 -6.71
C MET A 83 -13.12 6.97 -6.44
N ASP A 84 -13.84 5.99 -5.87
CA ASP A 84 -15.26 6.11 -5.53
C ASP A 84 -15.52 7.26 -4.55
N ILE A 85 -14.86 7.26 -3.38
CA ILE A 85 -15.03 8.33 -2.37
C ILE A 85 -14.67 9.71 -2.94
N ALA A 86 -13.56 9.84 -3.68
CA ALA A 86 -13.13 11.13 -4.21
C ALA A 86 -14.06 11.67 -5.30
N SER A 87 -14.55 10.79 -6.18
CA SER A 87 -15.44 11.19 -7.27
C SER A 87 -16.84 11.53 -6.76
N MET A 88 -17.40 10.70 -5.87
CA MET A 88 -18.72 10.93 -5.27
C MET A 88 -18.75 12.18 -4.37
N ALA A 89 -17.64 12.52 -3.71
CA ALA A 89 -17.51 13.79 -2.99
C ALA A 89 -17.65 15.02 -3.91
N SER A 90 -17.45 14.85 -5.23
CA SER A 90 -17.64 15.88 -6.26
C SER A 90 -18.85 15.63 -7.16
N ALA A 91 -19.77 14.73 -6.75
CA ALA A 91 -20.93 14.30 -7.55
C ALA A 91 -20.58 13.78 -8.96
N LEU A 92 -19.39 13.17 -9.11
CA LEU A 92 -18.93 12.56 -10.36
C LEU A 92 -19.06 11.04 -10.27
N GLU A 93 -19.67 10.43 -11.30
CA GLU A 93 -19.73 8.97 -11.44
C GLU A 93 -18.58 8.48 -12.34
N VAL A 94 -17.58 7.81 -11.76
CA VAL A 94 -16.47 7.25 -12.53
C VAL A 94 -16.78 5.82 -12.96
N ARG A 95 -16.58 5.53 -14.26
CA ARG A 95 -16.70 4.18 -14.82
C ARG A 95 -15.33 3.55 -15.02
N VAL A 96 -15.27 2.23 -14.84
CA VAL A 96 -14.05 1.42 -14.96
C VAL A 96 -14.22 0.32 -16.02
N PRO A 97 -14.18 0.64 -17.33
CA PRO A 97 -14.50 -0.31 -18.40
C PRO A 97 -13.66 -1.59 -18.40
N TYR A 98 -12.43 -1.53 -17.89
CA TYR A 98 -11.57 -2.70 -17.74
C TYR A 98 -12.08 -3.76 -16.76
N LEU A 99 -13.05 -3.40 -15.89
CA LEU A 99 -13.69 -4.29 -14.93
C LEU A 99 -15.07 -4.74 -15.40
N ASP A 100 -15.39 -4.59 -16.69
CA ASP A 100 -16.52 -5.33 -17.25
C ASP A 100 -16.32 -6.83 -17.02
N HIS A 101 -17.36 -7.49 -16.51
CA HIS A 101 -17.27 -8.89 -16.10
C HIS A 101 -16.89 -9.83 -17.24
N HIS A 102 -17.38 -9.60 -18.47
CA HIS A 102 -16.99 -10.43 -19.61
C HIS A 102 -15.50 -10.27 -19.94
N LEU A 103 -14.97 -9.04 -19.85
CA LEU A 103 -13.55 -8.79 -20.07
C LEU A 103 -12.68 -9.41 -18.98
N VAL A 104 -13.11 -9.34 -17.72
CA VAL A 104 -12.40 -9.95 -16.59
C VAL A 104 -12.40 -11.47 -16.70
N GLU A 105 -13.55 -12.08 -16.97
CA GLU A 105 -13.69 -13.53 -17.19
C GLU A 105 -12.81 -14.00 -18.34
N PHE A 106 -12.83 -13.29 -19.47
CA PHE A 106 -11.91 -13.55 -20.58
C PHE A 106 -10.45 -13.46 -20.12
N ALA A 107 -10.06 -12.35 -19.48
CA ALA A 107 -8.68 -12.11 -19.07
C ALA A 107 -8.16 -13.14 -18.07
N LEU A 108 -8.99 -13.64 -17.16
CA LEU A 108 -8.62 -14.70 -16.22
C LEU A 108 -8.25 -15.99 -16.95
N ASN A 109 -8.94 -16.31 -18.05
CA ASN A 109 -8.73 -17.52 -18.85
C ASN A 109 -7.63 -17.39 -19.92
N VAL A 110 -7.10 -16.19 -20.17
CA VAL A 110 -5.99 -16.00 -21.11
C VAL A 110 -4.72 -16.68 -20.58
N PRO A 111 -4.05 -17.55 -21.38
CA PRO A 111 -2.78 -18.15 -20.98
C PRO A 111 -1.71 -17.10 -20.65
N LEU A 112 -0.92 -17.35 -19.60
CA LEU A 112 0.05 -16.38 -19.08
C LEU A 112 1.01 -15.84 -20.15
N GLN A 113 1.42 -16.66 -21.12
CA GLN A 113 2.31 -16.26 -22.22
C GLN A 113 1.76 -15.11 -23.08
N PHE A 114 0.44 -14.92 -23.10
CA PHE A 114 -0.21 -13.80 -23.78
C PHE A 114 -0.39 -12.58 -22.86
N LYS A 115 -0.31 -12.76 -21.53
CA LYS A 115 -0.31 -11.65 -20.56
C LYS A 115 1.10 -11.07 -20.41
N ILE A 116 2.11 -11.92 -20.38
CA ILE A 116 3.53 -11.59 -20.16
C ILE A 116 4.39 -12.35 -21.16
N GLN A 117 5.21 -11.63 -21.93
CA GLN A 117 6.17 -12.22 -22.86
C GLN A 117 7.57 -11.64 -22.60
N GLY A 118 8.47 -12.44 -22.03
CA GLY A 118 9.78 -11.96 -21.57
C GLY A 118 9.63 -10.88 -20.49
N GLN A 119 10.13 -9.67 -20.75
CA GLN A 119 9.95 -8.51 -19.85
C GLN A 119 8.69 -7.69 -20.17
N GLU A 120 7.98 -8.05 -21.24
CA GLU A 120 6.84 -7.29 -21.74
C GLU A 120 5.55 -7.69 -21.01
N GLN A 121 5.06 -6.80 -20.14
CA GLN A 121 3.76 -6.95 -19.48
C GLN A 121 2.63 -6.41 -20.36
N LYS A 122 1.41 -6.92 -20.14
CA LYS A 122 0.19 -6.55 -20.87
C LYS A 122 0.31 -6.84 -22.37
N PHE A 123 0.98 -7.94 -22.72
CA PHE A 123 1.40 -8.23 -24.10
C PHE A 123 0.21 -8.26 -25.08
N LEU A 124 -0.80 -9.09 -24.83
CA LEU A 124 -2.00 -9.18 -25.67
C LEU A 124 -2.73 -7.83 -25.79
N MET A 125 -2.83 -7.10 -24.68
CA MET A 125 -3.46 -5.77 -24.67
C MET A 125 -2.69 -4.79 -25.56
N LYS A 126 -1.36 -4.76 -25.46
CA LYS A 126 -0.51 -3.89 -26.27
C LYS A 126 -0.64 -4.21 -27.75
N LYS A 127 -0.55 -5.49 -28.13
CA LYS A 127 -0.77 -5.96 -29.50
C LYS A 127 -2.15 -5.59 -30.06
N THR A 128 -3.17 -5.68 -29.23
CA THR A 128 -4.53 -5.28 -29.64
C THR A 128 -4.66 -3.76 -29.85
N LEU A 129 -3.88 -2.95 -29.13
CA LEU A 129 -3.91 -1.49 -29.22
C LEU A 129 -3.05 -0.90 -30.34
N GLU A 130 -2.11 -1.67 -30.92
CA GLU A 130 -1.23 -1.21 -32.04
C GLU A 130 -2.03 -0.71 -33.26
N LYS A 131 -3.26 -1.21 -33.46
CA LYS A 131 -4.18 -0.75 -34.52
C LYS A 131 -4.88 0.59 -34.22
N TYR A 132 -4.81 1.07 -32.99
CA TYR A 132 -5.57 2.25 -32.53
C TYR A 132 -4.69 3.38 -32.01
N LEU A 133 -3.48 3.09 -31.52
CA LEU A 133 -2.60 4.06 -30.88
C LEU A 133 -1.16 3.95 -31.41
N PRO A 134 -0.41 5.07 -31.46
CA PRO A 134 1.01 5.04 -31.80
C PRO A 134 1.82 4.16 -30.84
N ASN A 135 2.84 3.49 -31.39
CA ASN A 135 3.70 2.57 -30.64
C ASN A 135 4.41 3.27 -29.47
N GLU A 136 4.77 4.54 -29.60
CA GLU A 136 5.40 5.31 -28.53
C GLU A 136 4.51 5.46 -27.29
N LEU A 137 3.18 5.46 -27.44
CA LEU A 137 2.25 5.51 -26.31
C LEU A 137 2.05 4.13 -25.68
N ILE A 138 1.95 3.09 -26.52
CA ILE A 138 1.69 1.71 -26.09
C ILE A 138 2.88 1.12 -25.33
N TYR A 139 4.09 1.33 -25.88
CA TYR A 139 5.34 0.76 -25.37
C TYR A 139 6.12 1.71 -24.46
N ARG A 140 5.50 2.83 -24.07
CA ARG A 140 6.04 3.75 -23.06
C ARG A 140 6.38 3.02 -21.77
N LYS A 141 7.50 3.39 -21.15
CA LYS A 141 7.88 2.91 -19.81
C LYS A 141 6.77 3.24 -18.80
N LYS A 142 6.40 2.25 -17.97
CA LYS A 142 5.40 2.43 -16.89
C LYS A 142 5.79 3.62 -16.02
N TRP A 143 4.87 4.59 -15.93
CA TRP A 143 4.97 5.72 -15.02
C TRP A 143 3.88 5.56 -13.97
N GLY A 144 4.29 5.43 -12.71
CA GLY A 144 3.35 5.47 -11.57
C GLY A 144 2.90 6.90 -11.28
N PHE A 145 1.76 7.04 -10.60
CA PHE A 145 1.25 8.34 -10.17
C PHE A 145 1.07 8.37 -8.65
N PRO A 146 2.14 8.18 -7.85
CA PRO A 146 2.02 8.23 -6.40
C PRO A 146 1.80 9.68 -5.95
N ALA A 147 0.94 9.87 -4.94
CA ALA A 147 0.85 11.16 -4.27
C ALA A 147 2.19 11.49 -3.59
N PRO A 148 2.74 12.72 -3.75
CA PRO A 148 4.03 13.12 -3.19
C PRO A 148 3.92 13.48 -1.70
N VAL A 149 3.33 12.58 -0.91
CA VAL A 149 3.04 12.80 0.52
C VAL A 149 4.30 13.10 1.32
N GLY A 150 5.43 12.49 0.95
CA GLY A 150 6.72 12.78 1.58
C GLY A 150 7.12 14.25 1.41
N ASP A 151 6.99 14.79 0.20
CA ASP A 151 7.34 16.18 -0.09
C ASP A 151 6.38 17.14 0.62
N TRP A 152 5.07 16.83 0.62
CA TRP A 152 4.08 17.62 1.35
C TRP A 152 4.37 17.67 2.86
N LEU A 153 4.70 16.53 3.48
CA LEU A 153 5.02 16.46 4.91
C LEU A 153 6.34 17.15 5.28
N GLN A 154 7.16 17.56 4.31
CA GLN A 154 8.34 18.38 4.54
C GLN A 154 8.11 19.87 4.30
N GLN A 155 7.06 20.21 3.56
CA GLN A 155 6.79 21.56 3.09
C GLN A 155 5.38 21.96 3.56
N ASP A 156 4.43 22.08 2.64
CA ASP A 156 3.11 22.67 2.86
C ASP A 156 2.29 22.01 3.98
N LEU A 157 2.51 20.72 4.23
CA LEU A 157 1.79 19.93 5.24
C LEU A 157 2.68 19.51 6.42
N ALA A 158 3.87 20.08 6.58
CA ALA A 158 4.76 19.77 7.70
C ALA A 158 4.09 20.00 9.07
N TYR A 159 3.23 21.02 9.16
CA TYR A 159 2.47 21.34 10.38
C TYR A 159 1.57 20.19 10.88
N LEU A 160 1.21 19.23 10.01
CA LEU A 160 0.41 18.07 10.41
C LEU A 160 1.17 17.16 11.39
N ILE A 161 2.50 17.10 11.28
CA ILE A 161 3.34 16.34 12.20
C ILE A 161 3.20 16.93 13.60
N ASP A 162 3.42 18.24 13.75
CA ASP A 162 3.33 18.91 15.05
C ASP A 162 1.91 18.87 15.61
N LYS A 163 0.90 19.03 14.74
CA LYS A 163 -0.51 19.02 15.14
C LYS A 163 -0.96 17.64 15.66
N TYR A 164 -0.62 16.57 14.96
CA TYR A 164 -1.18 15.23 15.22
C TYR A 164 -0.25 14.27 15.95
N LEU A 165 1.07 14.50 15.92
CA LEU A 165 2.06 13.59 16.49
C LEU A 165 2.87 14.20 17.65
N ASN A 166 2.44 15.34 18.20
CA ASN A 166 3.09 15.88 19.40
C ASN A 166 2.86 14.99 20.64
N GLU A 167 3.84 14.98 21.52
CA GLU A 167 3.88 14.12 22.70
C GLU A 167 2.66 14.30 23.63
N LYS A 168 2.19 15.55 23.83
CA LYS A 168 1.03 15.85 24.69
C LYS A 168 -0.22 15.16 24.15
N ARG A 169 -0.46 15.25 22.85
CA ARG A 169 -1.60 14.61 22.17
C ARG A 169 -1.50 13.09 22.24
N LEU A 170 -0.32 12.53 21.95
CA LEU A 170 -0.10 11.07 21.99
C LEU A 170 -0.33 10.52 23.41
N LYS A 171 0.17 11.21 24.43
CA LYS A 171 -0.06 10.87 25.84
C LYS A 171 -1.54 10.93 26.22
N LYS A 172 -2.25 11.96 25.76
CA LYS A 172 -3.70 12.11 25.99
C LYS A 172 -4.51 10.99 25.30
N GLN A 173 -4.12 10.60 24.09
CA GLN A 173 -4.74 9.49 23.38
C GLN A 173 -4.50 8.14 24.10
N GLY A 174 -3.28 7.92 24.59
CA GLY A 174 -2.92 6.73 25.35
C GLY A 174 -2.81 5.43 24.53
N LEU A 175 -2.80 5.50 23.19
CA LEU A 175 -2.66 4.32 22.32
C LEU A 175 -1.26 4.12 21.75
N PHE A 176 -0.58 5.20 21.38
CA PHE A 176 0.74 5.14 20.77
C PHE A 176 1.84 5.50 21.76
N GLU A 177 2.91 4.72 21.78
CA GLU A 177 4.13 5.01 22.53
C GLU A 177 4.83 6.26 21.98
N PRO A 178 4.82 7.40 22.71
CA PRO A 178 5.25 8.68 22.16
C PRO A 178 6.71 8.68 21.70
N ASN A 179 7.59 8.00 22.44
CA ASN A 179 9.01 7.89 22.10
C ASN A 179 9.24 7.17 20.76
N MET A 180 8.44 6.15 20.46
CA MET A 180 8.51 5.42 19.19
C MET A 180 8.02 6.29 18.02
N VAL A 181 6.92 7.02 18.22
CA VAL A 181 6.41 7.97 17.21
C VAL A 181 7.45 9.05 16.92
N GLN A 182 8.01 9.67 17.97
CA GLN A 182 9.01 10.72 17.81
C GLN A 182 10.28 10.20 17.11
N ASN A 183 10.69 8.96 17.39
CA ASN A 183 11.80 8.35 16.65
C ASN A 183 11.50 8.24 15.14
N PHE A 184 10.30 7.80 14.74
CA PHE A 184 9.94 7.75 13.32
C PHE A 184 9.88 9.13 12.66
N VAL A 185 9.37 10.14 13.37
CA VAL A 185 9.35 11.53 12.91
C VAL A 185 10.78 12.06 12.73
N ASN A 186 11.65 11.87 13.71
CA ASN A 186 13.05 12.30 13.65
C ASN A 186 13.79 11.62 12.48
N LEU A 187 13.59 10.31 12.28
CA LEU A 187 14.18 9.57 11.16
C LEU A 187 13.72 10.15 9.82
N PHE A 188 12.42 10.46 9.68
CA PHE A 188 11.87 11.07 8.47
C PHE A 188 12.48 12.46 8.20
N GLN A 189 12.51 13.33 9.21
CA GLN A 189 13.08 14.69 9.11
C GLN A 189 14.58 14.69 8.82
N GLN A 190 15.34 13.70 9.30
CA GLN A 190 16.76 13.51 8.99
C GLN A 190 17.03 12.97 7.57
N GLY A 191 16.04 12.99 6.68
CA GLY A 191 16.21 12.56 5.29
C GLY A 191 16.20 11.04 5.09
N LYS A 192 15.71 10.25 6.06
CA LYS A 192 15.36 8.84 5.79
C LYS A 192 13.94 8.78 5.21
N TYR A 193 13.80 9.35 4.02
CA TYR A 193 12.53 9.58 3.32
C TYR A 193 11.61 8.36 3.28
N TYR A 194 12.14 7.14 3.20
CA TYR A 194 11.33 5.92 3.19
C TYR A 194 10.45 5.74 4.45
N HIS A 195 10.61 6.53 5.51
CA HIS A 195 9.69 6.55 6.65
C HIS A 195 8.41 7.38 6.43
N TYR A 196 8.28 8.15 5.34
CA TYR A 196 7.15 9.07 5.14
C TYR A 196 5.79 8.38 5.23
N LYS A 197 5.66 7.14 4.71
CA LYS A 197 4.39 6.40 4.74
C LYS A 197 3.96 6.04 6.17
N ARG A 198 4.93 5.77 7.05
CA ARG A 198 4.67 5.47 8.46
C ARG A 198 4.20 6.71 9.20
N VAL A 199 4.89 7.82 9.01
CA VAL A 199 4.48 9.12 9.59
C VAL A 199 3.08 9.50 9.09
N TRP A 200 2.84 9.37 7.79
CA TRP A 200 1.52 9.63 7.21
C TRP A 200 0.42 8.72 7.78
N ALA A 201 0.69 7.42 7.91
CA ALA A 201 -0.28 6.49 8.49
C ALA A 201 -0.67 6.86 9.93
N LEU A 202 0.31 7.31 10.74
CA LEU A 202 0.05 7.78 12.11
C LEU A 202 -0.79 9.06 12.10
N ILE A 203 -0.50 10.02 11.22
CA ILE A 203 -1.29 11.26 11.07
C ILE A 203 -2.74 10.93 10.69
N VAL A 204 -2.95 10.11 9.66
CA VAL A 204 -4.29 9.73 9.20
C VAL A 204 -5.06 9.00 10.30
N PHE A 205 -4.40 8.12 11.06
CA PHE A 205 -5.01 7.48 12.21
C PHE A 205 -5.44 8.49 13.29
N GLN A 206 -4.58 9.46 13.63
CA GLN A 206 -4.89 10.51 14.60
C GLN A 206 -6.06 11.39 14.14
N MET A 207 -6.15 11.69 12.84
CA MET A 207 -7.27 12.43 12.24
C MET A 207 -8.57 11.63 12.35
N TRP A 208 -8.55 10.35 11.98
CA TRP A 208 -9.70 9.47 12.11
C TRP A 208 -10.15 9.33 13.58
N TYR A 209 -9.21 9.08 14.49
CA TYR A 209 -9.50 8.93 15.91
C TYR A 209 -10.14 10.19 16.49
N ALA A 210 -9.60 11.36 16.15
CA ALA A 210 -10.17 12.63 16.56
C ALA A 210 -11.60 12.80 16.03
N HIS A 211 -11.84 12.44 14.77
CA HIS A 211 -13.15 12.68 14.17
C HIS A 211 -14.23 11.72 14.71
N TYR A 212 -13.89 10.44 14.91
CA TYR A 212 -14.88 9.38 15.16
C TYR A 212 -14.88 8.81 16.58
N ILE A 213 -13.78 8.96 17.34
CA ILE A 213 -13.63 8.33 18.66
C ILE A 213 -13.57 9.37 19.77
N ASP A 214 -12.71 10.38 19.64
CA ASP A 214 -12.58 11.48 20.61
C ASP A 214 -12.43 12.85 19.91
N PRO A 215 -13.56 13.53 19.61
CA PRO A 215 -13.58 14.88 19.05
C PRO A 215 -12.88 15.95 19.89
N ASN A 216 -12.65 15.68 21.18
CA ASN A 216 -12.01 16.63 22.10
C ASN A 216 -10.51 16.38 22.26
N LEU A 217 -9.93 15.41 21.55
CA LEU A 217 -8.50 15.04 21.64
C LEU A 217 -7.57 16.19 21.27
#